data_AF-A0A8W8MWZ0-F1
#
_entry.id   AF-A0A8W8MWZ0-F1
#
_cell.length_a   1.000
_cell.length_b   1.000
_cell.length_c   1.000
_cell.angle_alpha   90.00
_cell.angle_beta   90.00
_cell.angle_gamma   90.00
#
_symmetry.space_group_name_H-M   'P 1'
#
loop_
_entity.id
_entity.type
_entity.pdbx_description
1 polymer ?
#
loop_
_entity_poly.entity_id
_entity_poly.type
_entity_poly.pdbx_seq_one_letter_code
_entity_poly.pdbx_strand_id
1 'polypeptide(L)'
;VDSKRQVLVLSFGLAARRQKNGDPYMTMVPGVNQYVHQYHVSVPQGFQQNYFAIMVKKGSKSSLLLDNGRISSKNTVSESSVTVKGQDYVVLTVMVNQGVHRVETKDRSRFGLMIYGHGHDDGYGFAANILGPGKL
;
A
#
# COMPACT_ATOMS: atom_id res chain seq x y z
N VAL A 1 6.91 14.66 3.02
CA VAL A 1 7.21 15.41 4.26
C VAL A 1 8.62 15.03 4.70
N ASP A 2 9.53 15.98 4.80
CA ASP A 2 10.84 15.77 5.41
C ASP A 2 10.90 16.59 6.71
N SER A 3 11.43 16.00 7.78
CA SER A 3 11.48 16.63 9.10
C SER A 3 12.75 16.24 9.83
N LYS A 4 13.32 17.20 10.56
CA LYS A 4 14.49 16.97 11.44
C LYS A 4 14.11 16.25 12.74
N ARG A 5 12.81 16.06 13.00
CA ARG A 5 12.26 15.35 14.17
C ARG A 5 11.32 14.25 13.70
N GLN A 6 11.06 13.27 14.56
CA GLN A 6 10.08 12.21 14.29
C GLN A 6 8.72 12.84 14.02
N VAL A 7 8.11 12.48 12.88
CA VAL A 7 6.78 12.95 12.49
C VAL A 7 5.88 11.76 12.27
N LEU A 8 4.65 11.87 12.76
CA LEU A 8 3.57 10.98 12.41
C LEU A 8 2.84 11.57 11.20
N VAL A 9 2.70 10.80 10.13
CA VAL A 9 1.95 11.20 8.94
C VAL A 9 0.69 10.35 8.88
N LEU A 10 -0.45 11.02 8.80
CA LEU A 10 -1.78 10.42 8.66
C LEU A 10 -2.36 10.86 7.32
N SER A 11 -2.90 9.90 6.57
CA SER A 11 -3.65 10.14 5.34
C SER A 11 -5.13 9.91 5.62
N PHE A 12 -5.98 10.78 5.08
CA PHE A 12 -7.42 10.73 5.26
C PHE A 12 -8.08 10.43 3.92
N GLY A 13 -8.77 9.29 3.85
CA GLY A 13 -9.69 8.98 2.77
C GLY A 13 -11.01 9.69 3.03
N LEU A 14 -11.28 10.78 2.31
CA LEU A 14 -12.58 11.44 2.35
C LEU A 14 -13.63 10.58 1.64
N ALA A 15 -14.87 10.67 2.10
CA ALA A 15 -16.04 10.04 1.48
C ALA A 15 -16.03 10.20 -0.05
N ALA A 16 -16.41 9.15 -0.77
CA ALA A 16 -16.56 9.21 -2.22
C ALA A 16 -17.46 10.40 -2.60
N ARG A 17 -17.07 11.16 -3.62
CA ARG A 17 -17.72 12.39 -4.12
C ARG A 17 -19.26 12.31 -4.33
N ARG A 18 -19.87 11.13 -4.25
CA ARG A 18 -21.27 10.87 -4.58
C ARG A 18 -22.25 10.99 -3.42
N GLN A 19 -21.83 10.97 -2.14
CA GLN A 19 -22.74 11.21 -1.02
C GLN A 19 -22.10 12.04 0.09
N LYS A 20 -22.91 12.94 0.70
CA LYS A 20 -22.53 13.74 1.87
C LYS A 20 -22.24 12.90 3.14
N ASN A 21 -22.42 11.57 3.08
CA ASN A 21 -22.46 10.66 4.22
C ASN A 21 -21.53 9.43 4.12
N GLY A 22 -20.54 9.41 3.21
CA GLY A 22 -19.62 8.27 3.17
C GLY A 22 -18.74 8.20 4.42
N ASP A 23 -18.45 7.00 4.92
CA ASP A 23 -17.64 6.78 6.11
C ASP A 23 -16.15 7.02 5.78
N PRO A 24 -15.54 8.09 6.34
CA PRO A 24 -14.14 8.37 6.11
C PRO A 24 -13.27 7.35 6.84
N TYR A 25 -12.08 7.10 6.30
CA TYR A 25 -11.06 6.34 7.00
C TYR A 25 -9.76 7.13 7.10
N MET A 26 -8.95 6.78 8.09
CA MET A 26 -7.63 7.34 8.30
C MET A 26 -6.61 6.21 8.30
N THR A 27 -5.49 6.42 7.63
CA THR A 27 -4.37 5.47 7.62
C THR A 27 -3.08 6.18 8.01
N MET A 28 -2.20 5.46 8.71
CA MET A 28 -0.84 5.92 8.96
C MET A 28 0.03 5.68 7.73
N VAL A 29 0.84 6.65 7.35
CA VAL A 29 1.83 6.50 6.29
C VAL A 29 3.17 6.15 6.92
N PRO A 30 3.67 4.90 6.78
CA PRO A 30 4.92 4.50 7.38
C PRO A 30 6.10 5.22 6.73
N GLY A 31 7.09 5.59 7.54
CA GLY A 31 8.34 6.15 7.03
C GLY A 31 9.17 5.10 6.28
N VAL A 32 9.99 5.52 5.30
CA VAL A 32 10.81 4.60 4.48
C VAL A 32 11.75 3.68 5.30
N ASN A 33 12.10 4.08 6.52
CA ASN A 33 12.91 3.27 7.43
C ASN A 33 12.14 2.11 8.07
N GLN A 34 10.80 2.15 8.08
CA GLN A 34 9.93 1.09 8.59
C GLN A 34 9.59 0.04 7.52
N TYR A 35 9.99 0.27 6.27
CA TYR A 35 9.73 -0.65 5.17
C TYR A 35 10.45 -1.98 5.41
N VAL A 36 9.80 -3.09 5.08
CA VAL A 36 10.41 -4.43 5.06
C VAL A 36 10.36 -5.00 3.63
N HIS A 37 10.92 -6.20 3.43
CA HIS A 37 11.03 -6.83 2.12
C HIS A 37 9.95 -7.88 1.86
N GLN A 38 9.11 -8.19 2.85
CA GLN A 38 8.02 -9.14 2.75
C GLN A 38 6.89 -8.74 3.70
N TYR A 39 5.66 -8.81 3.21
CA TYR A 39 4.43 -8.60 3.96
C TYR A 39 3.48 -9.77 3.75
N HIS A 40 2.76 -10.14 4.81
CA HIS A 40 1.56 -10.98 4.75
C HIS A 40 0.41 -10.12 5.21
N VAL A 41 -0.60 -9.93 4.37
CA VAL A 41 -1.70 -9.00 4.63
C VAL A 41 -3.03 -9.67 4.33
N SER A 42 -4.05 -9.35 5.14
CA SER A 42 -5.42 -9.74 4.88
C SER A 42 -6.19 -8.54 4.34
N VAL A 43 -6.72 -8.67 3.13
CA VAL A 43 -7.62 -7.70 2.49
C VAL A 43 -9.04 -8.01 2.98
N PRO A 44 -9.70 -7.06 3.67
CA PRO A 44 -11.05 -7.23 4.18
C PRO A 44 -12.06 -7.65 3.12
N GLN A 45 -13.04 -8.45 3.53
CA GLN A 45 -14.20 -8.79 2.71
C GLN A 45 -15.27 -7.69 2.80
N GLY A 46 -16.19 -7.66 1.83
CA GLY A 46 -17.34 -6.74 1.83
C GLY A 46 -17.12 -5.42 1.07
N PHE A 47 -15.90 -5.16 0.60
CA PHE A 47 -15.58 -3.98 -0.20
C PHE A 47 -15.54 -4.29 -1.70
N GLN A 48 -16.06 -3.37 -2.51
CA GLN A 48 -16.19 -3.55 -3.96
C GLN A 48 -14.84 -3.47 -4.68
N GLN A 49 -13.95 -2.59 -4.21
CA GLN A 49 -12.65 -2.34 -4.84
C GLN A 49 -11.57 -2.26 -3.77
N ASN A 50 -10.50 -3.03 -3.95
CA ASN A 50 -9.39 -3.14 -3.02
C ASN A 50 -8.07 -2.90 -3.73
N TYR A 51 -7.14 -2.24 -3.05
CA TYR A 51 -5.88 -1.80 -3.62
C TYR A 51 -4.71 -1.94 -2.66
N PHE A 52 -3.56 -2.23 -3.25
CA PHE A 52 -2.25 -2.02 -2.65
C PHE A 52 -1.61 -0.77 -3.24
N ALA A 53 -1.25 0.18 -2.37
CA ALA A 53 -0.30 1.24 -2.69
C ALA A 53 1.10 0.79 -2.27
N ILE A 54 1.98 0.61 -3.26
CA ILE A 54 3.31 0.04 -3.08
C ILE A 54 4.35 1.09 -3.47
N MET A 55 5.28 1.40 -2.57
CA MET A 55 6.42 2.28 -2.86
C MET A 55 7.72 1.49 -2.77
N VAL A 56 8.39 1.30 -3.91
CA VAL A 56 9.62 0.50 -4.03
C VAL A 56 10.70 1.29 -4.76
N LYS A 57 11.98 1.03 -4.46
CA LYS A 57 13.08 1.63 -5.23
C LYS A 57 12.94 1.29 -6.71
N LYS A 58 13.20 2.26 -7.60
CA LYS A 58 13.02 2.10 -9.06
C LYS A 58 13.79 0.88 -9.61
N GLY A 59 15.03 0.68 -9.17
CA GLY A 59 15.85 -0.48 -9.57
C GLY A 59 15.36 -1.84 -9.06
N SER A 60 14.51 -1.86 -8.03
CA SER A 60 13.98 -3.09 -7.41
C SER A 60 12.55 -3.40 -7.84
N LYS A 61 11.91 -2.56 -8.67
CA LYS A 61 10.54 -2.79 -9.14
C LYS A 61 10.38 -4.18 -9.77
N SER A 62 11.36 -4.64 -10.55
CA SER A 62 11.31 -5.92 -11.25
C SER A 62 11.38 -7.15 -10.34
N SER A 63 11.80 -6.98 -9.08
CA SER A 63 11.88 -8.04 -8.06
C SER A 63 10.59 -8.18 -7.25
N LEU A 64 9.68 -7.21 -7.35
CA LEU A 64 8.42 -7.16 -6.60
C LEU A 64 7.44 -8.23 -7.10
N LEU A 65 6.90 -9.00 -6.17
CA LEU A 65 5.95 -10.09 -6.41
C LEU A 65 4.69 -9.91 -5.56
N LEU A 66 3.58 -10.35 -6.13
CA LEU A 66 2.29 -10.52 -5.47
C LEU A 66 1.89 -11.99 -5.65
N ASP A 67 1.71 -12.70 -4.54
CA ASP A 67 1.32 -14.12 -4.50
C ASP A 67 2.20 -15.01 -5.40
N ASN A 68 3.52 -14.84 -5.26
CA ASN A 68 4.56 -15.51 -6.06
C ASN A 68 4.62 -15.12 -7.54
N GLY A 69 3.66 -14.33 -8.02
CA GLY A 69 3.58 -13.84 -9.40
C GLY A 69 4.15 -12.43 -9.56
N ARG A 70 4.52 -12.08 -10.79
CA ARG A 70 4.83 -10.68 -11.15
C ARG A 70 3.53 -9.89 -11.14
N ILE A 71 3.59 -8.63 -10.71
CA ILE A 71 2.44 -7.72 -10.80
C ILE A 71 2.15 -7.44 -12.27
N SER A 72 0.96 -7.84 -12.71
CA SER A 72 0.47 -7.66 -14.09
C SER A 72 0.10 -6.20 -14.35
N SER A 73 0.41 -5.70 -15.53
CA SER A 73 -0.04 -4.36 -15.97
C SER A 73 -1.56 -4.23 -16.01
N LYS A 74 -2.29 -5.34 -16.16
CA LYS A 74 -3.77 -5.35 -16.11
C LYS A 74 -4.32 -5.03 -14.72
N ASN A 75 -3.55 -5.32 -13.67
CA ASN A 75 -3.95 -5.07 -12.28
C ASN A 75 -3.37 -3.74 -11.77
N THR A 76 -2.40 -3.15 -12.48
CA THR A 76 -1.83 -1.85 -12.14
C THR A 76 -2.75 -0.72 -12.59
N VAL A 77 -3.37 -0.05 -11.62
CA VAL A 77 -4.26 1.09 -11.85
C VAL A 77 -3.46 2.35 -12.15
N SER A 78 -2.34 2.53 -11.46
CA SER A 78 -1.46 3.67 -11.69
C SER A 78 -0.02 3.35 -11.33
N GLU A 79 0.90 4.04 -11.99
CA GLU A 79 2.31 4.01 -11.72
C GLU A 79 2.88 5.42 -11.81
N SER A 80 3.66 5.84 -10.83
CA SER A 80 4.33 7.13 -10.82
C SER A 80 5.74 7.00 -10.27
N SER A 81 6.63 7.92 -10.64
CA SER A 81 7.98 8.00 -10.09
C SER A 81 8.08 9.16 -9.11
N VAL A 82 8.83 8.97 -8.02
CA VAL A 82 9.12 10.01 -7.03
C VAL A 82 10.55 9.90 -6.55
N THR A 83 11.23 11.02 -6.39
CA THR A 83 12.58 11.09 -5.85
C THR A 83 12.52 11.56 -4.39
N VAL A 84 13.10 10.78 -3.48
CA VAL A 84 13.15 11.09 -2.04
C VAL A 84 14.62 11.06 -1.61
N LYS A 85 15.15 12.21 -1.19
CA LYS A 85 16.56 12.36 -0.75
C LYS A 85 17.58 11.80 -1.75
N GLY A 86 17.37 12.06 -3.04
CA GLY A 86 18.24 11.60 -4.12
C GLY A 86 18.08 10.12 -4.51
N GLN A 87 17.15 9.39 -3.88
CA GLN A 87 16.81 8.02 -4.26
C GLN A 87 15.49 8.01 -5.04
N ASP A 88 15.50 7.39 -6.22
CA ASP A 88 14.30 7.20 -7.03
C ASP A 88 13.48 6.00 -6.58
N TYR A 89 12.18 6.23 -6.46
CA TYR A 89 11.15 5.24 -6.17
C TYR A 89 10.10 5.22 -7.27
N VAL A 90 9.44 4.07 -7.38
CA VAL A 90 8.20 3.91 -8.13
C VAL A 90 7.09 3.65 -7.13
N VAL A 91 5.97 4.35 -7.31
CA VAL A 91 4.74 4.15 -6.56
C VAL A 91 3.73 3.48 -7.49
N LEU A 92 3.26 2.30 -7.09
CA LEU A 92 2.29 1.48 -7.81
C LEU A 92 0.98 1.48 -7.04
N THR A 93 -0.14 1.66 -7.73
CA THR A 93 -1.45 1.28 -7.23
C THR A 93 -1.90 0.02 -7.95
N VAL A 94 -2.10 -1.06 -7.19
CA VAL A 94 -2.43 -2.38 -7.74
C VAL A 94 -3.79 -2.80 -7.20
N MET A 95 -4.74 -3.11 -8.08
CA MET A 95 -6.02 -3.71 -7.71
C MET A 95 -5.81 -5.16 -7.27
N VAL A 96 -6.44 -5.53 -6.16
CA VAL A 96 -6.34 -6.87 -5.55
C VAL A 96 -7.71 -7.39 -5.15
N ASN A 97 -7.80 -8.71 -4.97
CA ASN A 97 -9.01 -9.34 -4.46
C ASN A 97 -9.02 -9.30 -2.92
N GLN A 98 -10.18 -9.58 -2.32
CA GLN A 98 -10.27 -9.87 -0.89
C GLN A 98 -9.53 -11.18 -0.54
N GLY A 99 -9.05 -11.31 0.69
CA GLY A 99 -8.34 -12.51 1.17
C GLY A 99 -6.90 -12.24 1.61
N VAL A 100 -6.13 -13.30 1.82
CA VAL A 100 -4.75 -13.21 2.30
C VAL A 100 -3.78 -13.15 1.12
N HIS A 101 -2.88 -12.19 1.16
CA HIS A 101 -1.87 -11.97 0.13
C HIS A 101 -0.46 -11.94 0.71
N ARG A 102 0.50 -12.41 -0.09
CA ARG A 102 1.93 -12.28 0.18
C ARG A 102 2.54 -11.32 -0.83
N VAL A 103 3.13 -10.24 -0.35
CA VAL A 103 3.84 -9.26 -1.18
C VAL A 103 5.30 -9.24 -0.77
N GLU A 104 6.22 -9.43 -1.71
CA GLU A 104 7.64 -9.52 -1.41
C GLU A 104 8.53 -8.98 -2.54
N THR A 105 9.79 -8.73 -2.24
CA THR A 105 10.84 -8.46 -3.23
C THR A 105 11.86 -9.58 -3.23
N LYS A 106 12.14 -10.16 -4.40
CA LYS A 106 13.13 -11.25 -4.56
C LYS A 106 14.56 -10.84 -4.20
N ASP A 107 14.92 -9.58 -4.42
CA ASP A 107 16.24 -9.02 -4.11
C ASP A 107 16.37 -8.58 -2.63
N ARG A 108 15.34 -8.83 -1.80
CA ARG A 108 15.20 -8.37 -0.41
C ARG A 108 15.21 -6.85 -0.24
N SER A 109 14.97 -6.09 -1.31
CA SER A 109 14.85 -4.63 -1.22
C SER A 109 13.61 -4.22 -0.45
N ARG A 110 13.76 -3.32 0.51
CA ARG A 110 12.66 -2.84 1.36
C ARG A 110 11.70 -1.97 0.55
N PHE A 111 10.40 -2.15 0.77
CA PHE A 111 9.34 -1.36 0.14
C PHE A 111 8.20 -1.06 1.11
N GLY A 112 7.45 0.00 0.86
CA GLY A 112 6.28 0.37 1.63
C GLY A 112 5.03 -0.27 1.06
N LEU A 113 4.13 -0.74 1.93
CA LEU A 113 2.84 -1.31 1.55
C LEU A 113 1.72 -0.70 2.40
N MET A 114 0.77 -0.08 1.73
CA MET A 114 -0.50 0.36 2.32
C MET A 114 -1.63 -0.35 1.60
N ILE A 115 -2.65 -0.74 2.36
CA ILE A 115 -3.85 -1.41 1.88
C ILE A 115 -4.98 -0.43 2.04
N TYR A 116 -5.83 -0.31 1.03
CA TYR A 116 -7.05 0.47 1.13
C TYR A 116 -8.10 -0.04 0.15
N GLY A 117 -9.35 0.28 0.43
CA GLY A 117 -10.46 -0.08 -0.43
C GLY A 117 -11.69 0.74 -0.12
N HIS A 118 -12.70 0.58 -0.97
CA HIS A 118 -13.99 1.24 -0.80
C HIS A 118 -15.13 0.35 -1.27
N GLY A 119 -16.25 0.45 -0.57
CA GLY A 119 -17.54 -0.10 -0.91
C GLY A 119 -18.43 1.00 -1.47
N HIS A 120 -19.73 0.86 -1.24
CA HIS A 120 -20.70 1.85 -1.71
C HIS A 120 -20.63 3.15 -0.89
N ASP A 121 -20.65 3.01 0.44
CA ASP A 121 -20.71 4.12 1.39
C ASP A 121 -19.53 4.12 2.38
N ASP A 122 -18.70 3.08 2.38
CA ASP A 122 -17.64 2.85 3.34
C ASP A 122 -16.28 2.67 2.68
N GLY A 123 -15.24 2.85 3.48
CA GLY A 123 -13.87 2.61 3.06
C GLY A 123 -12.99 2.21 4.22
N TYR A 124 -11.83 1.65 3.89
CA TYR A 124 -10.84 1.29 4.87
C TYR A 124 -9.45 1.61 4.34
N GLY A 125 -8.51 1.75 5.28
CA GLY A 125 -7.10 1.83 4.93
C GLY A 125 -6.21 1.59 6.13
N PHE A 126 -5.10 0.90 5.91
CA PHE A 126 -4.10 0.64 6.94
C PHE A 126 -2.72 0.40 6.31
N ALA A 127 -1.66 0.64 7.09
CA ALA A 127 -0.31 0.25 6.72
C ALA A 127 -0.08 -1.23 7.07
N ALA A 128 0.55 -1.97 6.16
CA ALA A 128 0.83 -3.40 6.36
C ALA A 128 1.71 -3.69 7.60
N ASN A 129 2.48 -2.70 8.02
CA ASN A 129 3.51 -2.81 9.05
C ASN A 129 2.94 -2.63 10.47
N ILE A 130 1.69 -2.18 10.60
CA ILE A 130 1.03 -1.85 11.87
C ILE A 130 0.21 -3.03 12.39
N LEU A 131 -0.44 -3.74 11.48
CA LEU A 131 -1.01 -5.05 11.76
C LEU A 131 0.13 -6.04 11.63
N GLY A 132 0.82 -6.31 12.76
CA GLY A 132 1.98 -7.20 12.78
C GLY A 132 1.70 -8.56 12.12
N PRO A 133 2.74 -9.30 11.70
CA PRO A 133 2.54 -10.63 11.16
C PRO A 133 1.80 -11.45 12.22
N GLY A 134 0.52 -11.76 11.98
CA GLY A 134 -0.13 -12.81 12.72
C GLY A 134 0.77 -14.03 12.61
N LYS A 135 1.12 -14.63 13.76
CA LYS A 135 1.80 -15.92 13.75
C LYS A 135 0.98 -16.86 12.87
N LEU A 136 1.61 -17.36 11.81
CA LEU A 136 1.15 -18.55 11.10
C LEU A 136 1.16 -19.73 12.07
#